data_AF-C6JRX4-F1
#
_entry.id   AF-C6JRX4-F1
#
_cell.length_a   1.000
_cell.length_b   1.000
_cell.length_c   1.000
_cell.angle_alpha   90.00
_cell.angle_beta   90.00
_cell.angle_gamma   90.00
#
_symmetry.space_group_name_H-M   'P 1'
#
loop_
_entity.id
_entity.type
_entity.pdbx_description
1 polymer ?
#
loop_
_entity_poly.entity_id
_entity_poly.type
_entity_poly.pdbx_seq_one_letter_code
_entity_poly.pdbx_strand_id
1 'polypeptide(L)'
;VLVVDDKDEPLITMDLPREDDDAAKYIQNITIPSALIDKIFGDQLKKAVKDGEMVNVNLDWREAVPHPDERVEYELWTNSNDECGPKCNMLMNFLKEFKGAAQLLEKGGYSQFTPHYITWYCPQAFVISKQCKSQCINHGRYCAPDPEQDFSTGYEGKDVVEENLRQLCVFKVANENKRPWVWWDYVTDFHIRCPMKEKKYNKKCAETVIKSLGLDVKKVDKCMGDPNADLDHPLLKMEQDAQIGKGSRGDVTILPTLVVNNRQYRGKLERKAVLKAICAGFEETTEPNVCLSDDMETNECLNDNGGCWQDKSANVTACRDTFRGRVCECPTFNGVQFKGDGYSNCERN
;
A
#
# COMPACT_ATOMS: atom_id res chain seq x y z
N VAL A 1 -6.72 -14.70 -16.93
CA VAL A 1 -8.17 -14.97 -17.08
C VAL A 1 -8.91 -13.65 -17.03
N LEU A 2 -9.83 -13.40 -17.96
CA LEU A 2 -10.73 -12.26 -17.88
C LEU A 2 -12.07 -12.76 -17.35
N VAL A 3 -12.48 -12.23 -16.21
CA VAL A 3 -13.81 -12.47 -15.64
C VAL A 3 -14.70 -11.33 -16.13
N VAL A 4 -15.79 -11.66 -16.81
CA VAL A 4 -16.70 -10.65 -17.38
C VAL A 4 -17.89 -10.51 -16.45
N ASP A 5 -18.19 -9.27 -16.06
CA ASP A 5 -19.41 -8.95 -15.33
C ASP A 5 -20.65 -9.37 -16.15
N ASP A 6 -21.63 -10.00 -15.50
CA ASP A 6 -22.86 -10.43 -16.17
C ASP A 6 -23.92 -9.32 -16.25
N LYS A 7 -23.67 -8.17 -15.60
CA LYS A 7 -24.54 -7.00 -15.59
C LYS A 7 -23.89 -5.77 -16.22
N ASP A 8 -24.74 -4.91 -16.76
CA ASP A 8 -24.34 -3.60 -17.28
C ASP A 8 -24.33 -2.59 -16.12
N GLU A 9 -23.27 -2.65 -15.32
CA GLU A 9 -23.04 -1.77 -14.17
C GLU A 9 -21.56 -1.37 -14.06
N PRO A 10 -21.24 -0.27 -13.34
CA PRO A 10 -19.87 0.04 -13.01
C PRO A 10 -19.24 -1.10 -12.21
N LEU A 11 -17.99 -1.45 -12.52
CA LEU A 11 -17.27 -2.48 -11.79
C LEU A 11 -17.27 -2.19 -10.28
N ILE A 12 -17.79 -3.15 -9.52
CA ILE A 12 -17.78 -3.10 -8.07
C ILE A 12 -16.56 -3.85 -7.52
N THR A 13 -16.09 -3.41 -6.36
CA THR A 13 -15.07 -4.17 -5.63
C THR A 13 -15.74 -5.42 -5.07
N MET A 14 -15.33 -6.59 -5.57
CA MET A 14 -15.81 -7.86 -5.03
C MET A 14 -15.17 -8.08 -3.67
N ASP A 15 -16.01 -8.17 -2.64
CA ASP A 15 -15.63 -8.58 -1.30
C ASP A 15 -16.29 -9.91 -0.96
N LEU A 16 -15.63 -10.71 -0.13
CA LEU A 16 -16.20 -11.89 0.48
C LEU A 16 -16.58 -11.53 1.92
N PRO A 17 -17.84 -11.11 2.17
CA PRO A 17 -18.26 -10.57 3.47
C PRO A 17 -18.26 -11.59 4.60
N ARG A 18 -18.04 -12.87 4.30
CA ARG A 18 -17.79 -13.93 5.29
C ARG A 18 -16.44 -14.56 4.99
N GLU A 19 -15.66 -14.76 6.04
CA GLU A 19 -14.48 -15.60 5.93
C GLU A 19 -14.92 -17.04 5.68
N ASP A 20 -14.55 -17.55 4.52
CA ASP A 20 -14.77 -18.93 4.13
C ASP A 20 -13.42 -19.66 4.21
N ASP A 21 -13.25 -20.43 5.30
CA ASP A 21 -12.04 -21.20 5.56
C ASP A 21 -11.74 -22.21 4.44
N ASP A 22 -12.76 -22.67 3.70
CA ASP A 22 -12.56 -23.57 2.56
C ASP A 22 -12.04 -22.79 1.35
N ALA A 23 -12.58 -21.59 1.08
CA ALA A 23 -12.04 -20.70 0.04
C ALA A 23 -10.57 -20.33 0.32
N ALA A 24 -10.20 -20.09 1.58
CA ALA A 24 -8.82 -19.79 1.98
C ALA A 24 -7.81 -20.90 1.59
N LYS A 25 -8.24 -22.18 1.60
CA LYS A 25 -7.41 -23.32 1.15
C LYS A 25 -7.13 -23.28 -0.35
N TYR A 26 -8.07 -22.80 -1.16
CA TYR A 26 -7.89 -22.70 -2.60
C TYR A 26 -7.09 -21.45 -3.00
N ILE A 27 -7.26 -20.32 -2.29
CA ILE A 27 -6.58 -19.05 -2.58
C ILE A 27 -5.06 -19.22 -2.65
N GLN A 28 -4.48 -20.04 -1.78
CA GLN A 28 -3.03 -20.31 -1.79
C GLN A 28 -2.54 -20.99 -3.09
N ASN A 29 -3.43 -21.67 -3.80
CA ASN A 29 -3.11 -22.45 -5.01
C ASN A 29 -3.47 -21.73 -6.31
N ILE A 30 -4.17 -20.59 -6.25
CA ILE A 30 -4.54 -19.82 -7.44
C ILE A 30 -3.37 -18.93 -7.86
N THR A 31 -2.70 -19.32 -8.95
CA THR A 31 -1.55 -18.58 -9.51
C THR A 31 -1.88 -17.83 -10.80
N ILE A 32 -3.10 -18.02 -11.33
CA ILE A 32 -3.50 -17.47 -12.64
C ILE A 32 -3.90 -15.99 -12.47
N PRO A 33 -3.19 -15.05 -13.10
CA PRO A 33 -3.58 -13.64 -13.07
C PRO A 33 -4.99 -13.50 -13.64
N SER A 34 -5.84 -12.79 -12.89
CA SER A 34 -7.24 -12.61 -13.25
C SER A 34 -7.60 -11.13 -13.16
N ALA A 35 -8.39 -10.65 -14.13
CA ALA A 35 -8.91 -9.30 -14.15
C ALA A 35 -10.43 -9.34 -14.35
N LEU A 36 -11.15 -8.54 -13.58
CA LEU A 36 -12.58 -8.30 -13.78
C LEU A 36 -12.74 -7.18 -14.82
N ILE A 37 -13.58 -7.42 -15.82
CA ILE A 37 -13.91 -6.45 -16.86
C ILE A 37 -15.41 -6.26 -16.97
N ASP A 38 -15.82 -5.07 -17.39
CA ASP A 38 -17.24 -4.78 -17.57
C ASP A 38 -17.85 -5.62 -18.70
N LYS A 39 -19.19 -5.73 -18.64
CA LYS A 39 -19.95 -6.52 -19.59
C LYS A 39 -19.79 -6.03 -21.03
N ILE A 40 -19.75 -4.71 -21.25
CA ILE A 40 -19.69 -4.12 -22.59
C ILE A 40 -18.38 -4.51 -23.28
N PHE A 41 -17.26 -4.33 -22.61
CA PHE A 41 -15.93 -4.69 -23.10
C PHE A 41 -15.82 -6.21 -23.29
N GLY A 42 -16.32 -7.00 -22.34
CA GLY A 42 -16.34 -8.45 -22.47
C GLY A 42 -17.15 -8.95 -23.67
N ASP A 43 -18.28 -8.33 -23.97
CA ASP A 43 -19.11 -8.67 -25.14
C ASP A 43 -18.45 -8.25 -26.46
N GLN A 44 -17.72 -7.13 -26.49
CA GLN A 44 -16.90 -6.73 -27.64
C GLN A 44 -15.79 -7.75 -27.92
N LEU A 45 -15.06 -8.19 -26.90
CA LEU A 45 -14.02 -9.23 -27.04
C LEU A 45 -14.62 -10.55 -27.57
N LYS A 46 -15.75 -10.99 -26.99
CA LYS A 46 -16.44 -12.20 -27.44
C LYS A 46 -16.88 -12.09 -28.91
N LYS A 47 -17.32 -10.91 -29.34
CA LYS A 47 -17.73 -10.67 -30.72
C LYS A 47 -16.53 -10.74 -31.68
N ALA A 48 -15.45 -10.02 -31.40
CA ALA A 48 -14.24 -10.02 -32.24
C ALA A 48 -13.69 -11.44 -32.44
N VAL A 49 -13.67 -12.25 -31.37
CA VAL A 49 -13.25 -13.67 -31.46
C VAL A 49 -14.21 -14.49 -32.32
N LYS A 50 -15.53 -14.29 -32.22
CA LYS A 50 -16.52 -14.99 -33.05
C LYS A 50 -16.43 -14.61 -34.53
N ASP A 51 -16.08 -13.36 -34.81
CA ASP A 51 -15.94 -12.83 -36.17
C ASP A 51 -14.60 -13.26 -36.82
N GLY A 52 -13.76 -14.01 -36.10
CA GLY A 52 -12.48 -14.54 -36.58
C GLY A 52 -11.34 -13.53 -36.54
N GLU A 53 -11.50 -12.42 -35.81
CA GLU A 53 -10.47 -11.40 -35.66
C GLU A 53 -9.37 -11.86 -34.69
N MET A 54 -8.13 -11.44 -34.94
CA MET A 54 -7.04 -11.61 -33.99
C MET A 54 -7.19 -10.59 -32.87
N VAL A 55 -7.43 -11.06 -31.65
CA VAL A 55 -7.56 -10.21 -30.47
C VAL A 55 -6.28 -10.27 -29.64
N ASN A 56 -5.63 -9.12 -29.45
CA ASN A 56 -4.52 -8.96 -28.52
C ASN A 56 -4.96 -8.09 -27.35
N VAL A 57 -4.77 -8.57 -26.13
CA VAL A 57 -5.11 -7.85 -24.89
C VAL A 57 -3.83 -7.61 -24.12
N ASN A 58 -3.50 -6.33 -23.88
CA ASN A 58 -2.40 -5.92 -23.04
C ASN A 58 -2.93 -5.31 -21.74
N LEU A 59 -2.34 -5.70 -20.60
CA LEU A 59 -2.63 -5.11 -19.30
C LEU A 59 -1.50 -4.14 -18.95
N ASP A 60 -1.73 -2.85 -19.17
CA ASP A 60 -0.77 -1.80 -18.88
C ASP A 60 -1.18 -1.04 -17.61
N TRP A 61 -0.33 -1.10 -16.59
CA TRP A 61 -0.55 -0.45 -15.30
C TRP A 61 0.31 0.79 -15.08
N ARG A 62 1.10 1.21 -16.08
CA ARG A 62 1.99 2.38 -15.98
C ARG A 62 1.23 3.69 -15.75
N GLU A 63 -0.01 3.75 -16.24
CA GLU A 63 -0.93 4.89 -16.09
C GLU A 63 -2.09 4.61 -15.11
N ALA A 64 -1.96 3.58 -14.27
CA ALA A 64 -3.07 3.13 -13.42
C ALA A 64 -3.32 3.99 -12.18
N VAL A 65 -2.38 4.86 -11.82
CA VAL A 65 -2.45 5.74 -10.65
C VAL A 65 -2.17 7.19 -11.05
N PRO A 66 -2.73 8.18 -10.34
CA PRO A 66 -2.41 9.58 -10.56
C PRO A 66 -0.93 9.86 -10.28
N HIS A 67 -0.34 10.78 -11.02
CA HIS A 67 1.06 11.17 -10.91
C HIS A 67 1.24 12.68 -11.02
N PRO A 68 0.71 13.45 -10.05
CA PRO A 68 0.61 14.90 -10.18
C PRO A 68 1.94 15.64 -10.09
N ASP A 69 2.95 15.05 -9.46
CA ASP A 69 4.25 15.66 -9.19
C ASP A 69 5.35 14.62 -8.90
N GLU A 70 6.51 15.11 -8.44
CA GLU A 70 7.73 14.34 -8.14
C GLU A 70 7.72 13.54 -6.83
N ARG A 71 6.61 13.57 -6.07
CA ARG A 71 6.46 12.82 -4.82
C ARG A 71 5.24 11.93 -4.84
N VAL A 72 5.37 10.74 -4.25
CA VAL A 72 4.26 9.79 -4.15
C VAL A 72 3.76 9.67 -2.71
N GLU A 73 2.51 10.05 -2.48
CA GLU A 73 1.80 9.75 -1.24
C GLU A 73 1.20 8.34 -1.33
N TYR A 74 1.52 7.50 -0.35
CA TYR A 74 0.91 6.18 -0.27
C TYR A 74 0.54 5.78 1.16
N GLU A 75 -0.52 4.99 1.25
CA GLU A 75 -1.13 4.56 2.50
C GLU A 75 -1.20 3.03 2.55
N LEU A 76 -1.02 2.47 3.74
CA LEU A 76 -1.32 1.05 4.00
C LEU A 76 -2.36 0.93 5.10
N TRP A 77 -3.57 0.55 4.71
CA TRP A 77 -4.65 0.17 5.59
C TRP A 77 -4.47 -1.29 6.00
N THR A 78 -4.30 -1.54 7.29
CA THR A 78 -3.93 -2.86 7.82
C THR A 78 -4.49 -3.12 9.21
N ASN A 79 -4.17 -4.28 9.79
CA ASN A 79 -4.47 -4.67 11.16
C ASN A 79 -3.23 -5.34 11.78
N SER A 80 -3.02 -5.17 13.09
CA SER A 80 -1.94 -5.80 13.84
C SER A 80 -2.24 -7.23 14.31
N ASN A 81 -3.45 -7.75 14.07
CA ASN A 81 -3.78 -9.15 14.30
C ASN A 81 -2.79 -10.07 13.55
N ASP A 82 -2.26 -11.10 14.22
CA ASP A 82 -1.39 -12.11 13.62
C ASP A 82 -1.93 -13.55 13.70
N GLU A 83 -3.18 -13.76 14.15
CA GLU A 83 -3.82 -15.09 14.27
C GLU A 83 -4.91 -15.38 13.22
N CYS A 84 -5.12 -14.53 12.22
CA CYS A 84 -6.10 -14.76 11.14
C CYS A 84 -5.61 -15.70 10.02
N GLY A 85 -4.74 -16.66 10.35
CA GLY A 85 -4.27 -17.69 9.43
C GLY A 85 -3.51 -17.15 8.20
N PRO A 86 -3.73 -17.72 7.00
CA PRO A 86 -3.03 -17.33 5.78
C PRO A 86 -3.07 -15.84 5.44
N LYS A 87 -4.17 -15.15 5.72
CA LYS A 87 -4.33 -13.72 5.42
C LYS A 87 -3.32 -12.88 6.20
N CYS A 88 -3.23 -13.13 7.51
CA CYS A 88 -2.26 -12.48 8.39
C CYS A 88 -0.83 -12.81 7.93
N ASN A 89 -0.54 -14.08 7.62
CA ASN A 89 0.79 -14.47 7.13
C ASN A 89 1.20 -13.75 5.84
N MET A 90 0.27 -13.57 4.89
CA MET A 90 0.54 -12.84 3.64
C MET A 90 0.89 -11.37 3.91
N LEU A 91 0.11 -10.70 4.77
CA LEU A 91 0.38 -9.32 5.18
C LEU A 91 1.75 -9.20 5.87
N MET A 92 2.06 -10.10 6.80
CA MET A 92 3.33 -10.05 7.54
C MET A 92 4.54 -10.30 6.63
N ASN A 93 4.41 -11.22 5.67
CA ASN A 93 5.43 -11.43 4.64
C ASN A 93 5.61 -10.17 3.78
N PHE A 94 4.51 -9.54 3.36
CA PHE A 94 4.57 -8.29 2.60
C PHE A 94 5.28 -7.17 3.39
N LEU A 95 4.91 -6.94 4.66
CA LEU A 95 5.56 -5.93 5.50
C LEU A 95 7.08 -6.17 5.60
N LYS A 96 7.48 -7.42 5.79
CA LYS A 96 8.90 -7.82 5.87
C LYS A 96 9.64 -7.59 4.56
N GLU A 97 9.07 -7.98 3.43
CA GLU A 97 9.71 -7.86 2.12
C GLU A 97 9.74 -6.42 1.58
N PHE A 98 8.69 -5.65 1.86
CA PHE A 98 8.53 -4.29 1.34
C PHE A 98 9.26 -3.24 2.18
N LYS A 99 9.48 -3.50 3.48
CA LYS A 99 10.19 -2.62 4.41
C LYS A 99 11.44 -1.97 3.81
N GLY A 100 12.31 -2.73 3.17
CA GLY A 100 13.56 -2.18 2.59
C GLY A 100 13.30 -1.12 1.51
N ALA A 101 12.34 -1.38 0.61
CA ALA A 101 11.95 -0.44 -0.44
C ALA A 101 11.29 0.81 0.15
N ALA A 102 10.36 0.64 1.08
CA ALA A 102 9.69 1.74 1.77
C ALA A 102 10.69 2.67 2.47
N GLN A 103 11.63 2.11 3.24
CA GLN A 103 12.67 2.88 3.93
C GLN A 103 13.57 3.65 2.96
N LEU A 104 13.90 3.08 1.78
CA LEU A 104 14.71 3.77 0.77
C LEU A 104 13.96 4.97 0.18
N LEU A 105 12.69 4.78 -0.19
CA LEU A 105 11.85 5.84 -0.75
C LEU A 105 11.64 6.99 0.24
N GLU A 106 11.30 6.66 1.50
CA GLU A 106 11.06 7.66 2.56
C GLU A 106 12.33 8.42 2.95
N LYS A 107 13.48 7.72 3.11
CA LYS A 107 14.76 8.37 3.44
C LYS A 107 15.27 9.24 2.30
N GLY A 108 14.97 8.88 1.05
CA GLY A 108 15.29 9.67 -0.13
C GLY A 108 14.38 10.88 -0.34
N GLY A 109 13.28 10.99 0.42
CA GLY A 109 12.30 12.06 0.26
C GLY A 109 11.36 11.89 -0.93
N TYR A 110 11.42 10.74 -1.62
CA TYR A 110 10.64 10.46 -2.83
C TYR A 110 9.18 10.12 -2.53
N SER A 111 8.86 9.70 -1.31
CA SER A 111 7.52 9.28 -0.95
C SER A 111 7.11 9.72 0.44
N GLN A 112 5.81 9.90 0.65
CA GLN A 112 5.21 10.11 1.96
C GLN A 112 4.28 8.96 2.30
N PHE A 113 4.73 8.11 3.23
CA PHE A 113 3.96 6.97 3.72
C PHE A 113 3.08 7.35 4.91
N THR A 114 1.86 6.80 4.99
CA THR A 114 1.02 6.85 6.21
C THR A 114 0.39 5.47 6.50
N PRO A 115 0.61 4.86 7.69
CA PRO A 115 -0.08 3.65 8.10
C PRO A 115 -1.47 3.97 8.64
N HIS A 116 -2.44 3.14 8.29
CA HIS A 116 -3.83 3.26 8.74
C HIS A 116 -4.37 1.94 9.28
N TYR A 117 -5.32 2.04 10.21
CA TYR A 117 -5.97 0.89 10.84
C TYR A 117 -7.47 1.09 10.85
N ILE A 118 -8.20 0.13 10.25
CA ILE A 118 -9.66 0.13 10.33
C ILE A 118 -10.07 -0.10 11.78
N THR A 119 -11.02 0.70 12.24
CA THR A 119 -11.70 0.49 13.51
C THR A 119 -13.20 0.39 13.27
N TRP A 120 -13.81 -0.63 13.85
CA TRP A 120 -15.26 -0.76 13.88
C TRP A 120 -15.81 -0.04 15.11
N TYR A 121 -17.14 0.01 15.22
CA TYR A 121 -17.80 0.50 16.42
C TYR A 121 -18.90 -0.46 16.84
N CYS A 122 -19.20 -0.40 18.12
CA CYS A 122 -20.27 -1.14 18.75
C CYS A 122 -21.47 -0.19 18.94
N PRO A 123 -22.67 -0.54 18.41
CA PRO A 123 -23.83 0.34 18.54
C PRO A 123 -24.20 0.57 20.02
N GLN A 124 -24.69 1.78 20.33
CA GLN A 124 -24.95 2.23 21.70
C GLN A 124 -25.79 1.23 22.53
N ALA A 125 -26.77 0.57 21.89
CA ALA A 125 -27.64 -0.41 22.53
C ALA A 125 -26.89 -1.64 23.07
N PHE A 126 -25.69 -1.94 22.54
CA PHE A 126 -24.92 -3.13 22.87
C PHE A 126 -23.66 -2.84 23.69
N VAL A 127 -23.40 -1.58 24.07
CA VAL A 127 -22.18 -1.18 24.80
C VAL A 127 -21.97 -1.95 26.11
N ILE A 128 -23.06 -2.31 26.78
CA ILE A 128 -23.00 -3.06 28.04
C ILE A 128 -22.77 -4.57 27.87
N SER A 129 -22.93 -5.09 26.65
CA SER A 129 -22.80 -6.52 26.34
C SER A 129 -21.38 -7.02 26.57
N LYS A 130 -21.25 -8.33 26.84
CA LYS A 130 -19.94 -8.95 27.02
C LYS A 130 -19.08 -8.82 25.75
N GLN A 131 -19.69 -9.03 24.59
CA GLN A 131 -19.02 -8.96 23.28
C GLN A 131 -18.46 -7.57 23.01
N CYS A 132 -19.24 -6.52 23.26
CA CYS A 132 -18.76 -5.16 23.06
C CYS A 132 -17.60 -4.81 24.00
N LYS A 133 -17.71 -5.21 25.28
CA LYS A 133 -16.65 -4.96 26.28
C LYS A 133 -15.36 -5.74 26.01
N SER A 134 -15.43 -6.92 25.40
CA SER A 134 -14.25 -7.69 25.04
C SER A 134 -13.58 -7.17 23.76
N GLN A 135 -14.36 -6.72 22.79
CA GLN A 135 -13.82 -6.41 21.46
C GLN A 135 -13.49 -4.93 21.25
N CYS A 136 -13.85 -4.05 22.19
CA CYS A 136 -13.76 -2.62 22.00
C CYS A 136 -13.07 -1.89 23.16
N ILE A 137 -12.44 -0.77 22.82
CA ILE A 137 -11.98 0.25 23.77
C ILE A 137 -12.87 1.50 23.68
N ASN A 138 -12.65 2.47 24.56
CA ASN A 138 -13.37 3.74 24.64
C ASN A 138 -14.89 3.57 24.62
N HIS A 139 -15.39 2.63 25.42
CA HIS A 139 -16.82 2.34 25.57
C HIS A 139 -17.53 1.97 24.25
N GLY A 140 -16.89 1.17 23.40
CA GLY A 140 -17.50 0.67 22.17
C GLY A 140 -17.26 1.56 20.94
N ARG A 141 -16.52 2.66 21.07
CA ARG A 141 -16.23 3.57 19.94
C ARG A 141 -15.26 2.99 18.93
N TYR A 142 -14.30 2.18 19.40
CA TYR A 142 -13.27 1.59 18.56
C TYR A 142 -13.14 0.10 18.88
N CYS A 143 -13.39 -0.72 17.89
CA CYS A 143 -13.46 -2.17 18.01
C CYS A 143 -12.64 -2.85 16.91
N ALA A 144 -12.20 -4.07 17.18
CA ALA A 144 -11.68 -4.99 16.17
C ALA A 144 -12.39 -6.35 16.29
N PRO A 145 -12.44 -7.14 15.21
CA PRO A 145 -12.87 -8.52 15.31
C PRO A 145 -11.95 -9.32 16.24
N ASP A 146 -12.49 -10.40 16.80
CA ASP A 146 -11.72 -11.32 17.63
C ASP A 146 -10.61 -11.99 16.79
N PRO A 147 -9.35 -12.00 17.25
CA PRO A 147 -8.19 -12.45 16.48
C PRO A 147 -8.33 -13.83 15.84
N GLU A 148 -8.85 -14.78 16.62
CA GLU A 148 -9.01 -16.20 16.28
C GLU A 148 -10.48 -16.54 15.96
N GLN A 149 -11.37 -15.53 15.95
CA GLN A 149 -12.83 -15.67 15.86
C GLN A 149 -13.44 -16.56 16.96
N ASP A 150 -12.76 -16.68 18.10
CA ASP A 150 -13.21 -17.47 19.23
C ASP A 150 -13.20 -16.63 20.51
N PHE A 151 -14.38 -16.11 20.88
CA PHE A 151 -14.59 -15.31 22.09
C PHE A 151 -14.31 -16.05 23.42
N SER A 152 -13.96 -17.33 23.39
CA SER A 152 -13.69 -18.15 24.58
C SER A 152 -12.21 -18.32 24.90
N THR A 153 -11.32 -18.03 23.96
CA THR A 153 -9.87 -18.24 24.10
C THR A 153 -9.07 -17.09 23.50
N GLY A 154 -7.76 -17.10 23.71
CA GLY A 154 -6.86 -16.16 23.03
C GLY A 154 -6.95 -14.72 23.55
N TYR A 155 -6.56 -13.80 22.67
CA TYR A 155 -6.65 -12.36 22.86
C TYR A 155 -8.02 -11.86 22.40
N GLU A 156 -8.48 -10.73 22.93
CA GLU A 156 -9.75 -10.15 22.51
C GLU A 156 -9.53 -9.02 21.49
N GLY A 157 -10.55 -8.64 20.74
CA GLY A 157 -10.45 -7.55 19.76
C GLY A 157 -9.99 -6.22 20.37
N LYS A 158 -10.26 -5.94 21.65
CA LYS A 158 -9.73 -4.73 22.30
C LYS A 158 -8.21 -4.71 22.36
N ASP A 159 -7.55 -5.87 22.53
CA ASP A 159 -6.09 -5.98 22.57
C ASP A 159 -5.51 -5.60 21.20
N VAL A 160 -6.20 -5.98 20.12
CA VAL A 160 -5.86 -5.59 18.75
C VAL A 160 -6.03 -4.09 18.53
N VAL A 161 -7.12 -3.49 19.02
CA VAL A 161 -7.31 -2.03 18.91
C VAL A 161 -6.24 -1.27 19.70
N GLU A 162 -5.88 -1.75 20.90
CA GLU A 162 -4.81 -1.15 21.69
C GLU A 162 -3.46 -1.19 20.97
N GLU A 163 -3.12 -2.29 20.30
CA GLU A 163 -1.87 -2.39 19.54
C GLU A 163 -1.91 -1.62 18.22
N ASN A 164 -3.06 -1.57 17.52
CA ASN A 164 -3.26 -0.69 16.37
C ASN A 164 -3.04 0.78 16.77
N LEU A 165 -3.61 1.21 17.89
CA LEU A 165 -3.40 2.54 18.46
C LEU A 165 -1.92 2.76 18.82
N ARG A 166 -1.26 1.76 19.40
CA ARG A 166 0.16 1.84 19.72
C ARG A 166 1.01 2.05 18.46
N GLN A 167 0.72 1.32 17.38
CA GLN A 167 1.41 1.44 16.10
C GLN A 167 1.23 2.83 15.48
N LEU A 168 0.01 3.39 15.53
CA LEU A 168 -0.25 4.79 15.15
C LEU A 168 0.57 5.77 15.99
N CYS A 169 0.63 5.57 17.30
CA CYS A 169 1.41 6.40 18.20
C CYS A 169 2.93 6.28 17.98
N VAL A 170 3.43 5.09 17.68
CA VAL A 170 4.82 4.87 17.27
C VAL A 170 5.12 5.65 15.99
N PHE A 171 4.26 5.57 14.98
CA PHE A 171 4.41 6.34 13.75
C PHE A 171 4.42 7.85 14.02
N LYS A 172 3.50 8.35 14.85
CA LYS A 172 3.46 9.77 15.25
C LYS A 172 4.75 10.22 15.92
N VAL A 173 5.24 9.48 16.91
CA VAL A 173 6.49 9.82 17.62
C VAL A 173 7.71 9.69 16.71
N ALA A 174 7.74 8.71 15.82
CA ALA A 174 8.78 8.56 14.81
C ALA A 174 8.80 9.75 13.82
N ASN A 175 7.63 10.24 13.42
CA ASN A 175 7.49 11.46 12.61
C ASN A 175 7.99 12.72 13.32
N GLU A 176 7.64 12.90 14.60
CA GLU A 176 8.15 14.02 15.41
C GLU A 176 9.69 14.00 15.49
N ASN A 177 10.28 12.81 15.45
CA ASN A 177 11.73 12.59 15.41
C ASN A 177 12.33 12.62 13.99
N LYS A 178 11.55 12.98 12.96
CA LYS A 178 11.95 13.02 11.54
C LYS A 178 12.46 11.68 10.99
N ARG A 179 11.90 10.57 11.48
CA ARG A 179 12.24 9.20 11.06
C ARG A 179 10.98 8.33 10.87
N PRO A 180 10.00 8.73 10.04
CA PRO A 180 8.74 7.97 9.82
C PRO A 180 8.97 6.48 9.54
N TRP A 181 10.00 6.19 8.75
CA TRP A 181 10.37 4.84 8.30
C TRP A 181 10.71 3.85 9.43
N VAL A 182 10.88 4.32 10.68
CA VAL A 182 11.04 3.48 11.88
C VAL A 182 9.76 2.72 12.20
N TRP A 183 8.59 3.17 11.73
CA TRP A 183 7.36 2.40 11.87
C TRP A 183 7.48 1.02 11.22
N TRP A 184 8.11 0.91 10.04
CA TRP A 184 8.38 -0.38 9.39
C TRP A 184 9.26 -1.28 10.25
N ASP A 185 10.23 -0.72 10.98
CA ASP A 185 11.03 -1.48 11.93
C ASP A 185 10.17 -1.98 13.10
N TYR A 186 9.32 -1.11 13.65
CA TYR A 186 8.46 -1.46 14.77
C TYR A 186 7.49 -2.60 14.42
N VAL A 187 6.73 -2.48 13.33
CA VAL A 187 5.71 -3.48 13.01
C VAL A 187 6.32 -4.84 12.66
N THR A 188 7.47 -4.85 11.96
CA THR A 188 8.17 -6.12 11.68
C THR A 188 8.76 -6.74 12.94
N ASP A 189 9.37 -5.94 13.81
CA ASP A 189 10.01 -6.46 15.02
C ASP A 189 8.97 -6.86 16.07
N PHE A 190 7.86 -6.13 16.17
CA PHE A 190 6.74 -6.46 17.05
C PHE A 190 6.14 -7.80 16.67
N HIS A 191 5.82 -8.02 15.39
CA HIS A 191 5.29 -9.30 14.94
C HIS A 191 6.24 -10.48 15.24
N ILE A 192 7.55 -10.29 15.06
CA ILE A 192 8.55 -11.33 15.34
C ILE A 192 8.70 -11.60 16.85
N ARG A 193 8.70 -10.54 17.68
CA ARG A 193 9.08 -10.64 19.11
C ARG A 193 7.88 -10.81 20.04
N CYS A 194 6.69 -10.38 19.61
CA CYS A 194 5.47 -10.29 20.41
C CYS A 194 4.29 -11.12 19.86
N PRO A 195 4.50 -12.37 19.38
CA PRO A 195 3.42 -13.14 18.75
C PRO A 195 2.31 -13.51 19.75
N MET A 196 1.06 -13.55 19.26
CA MET A 196 -0.09 -13.98 20.04
C MET A 196 0.04 -15.44 20.50
N LYS A 197 0.49 -16.37 19.64
CA LYS A 197 0.76 -17.80 20.01
C LYS A 197 1.60 -17.98 21.27
N GLU A 198 2.56 -17.08 21.50
CA GLU A 198 3.45 -17.16 22.67
C GLU A 198 2.96 -16.32 23.86
N LYS A 199 1.75 -15.75 23.78
CA LYS A 199 1.15 -14.86 24.78
C LYS A 199 2.02 -13.62 25.05
N LYS A 200 2.72 -13.14 24.02
CA LYS A 200 3.60 -11.97 24.09
C LYS A 200 2.98 -10.71 23.49
N TYR A 201 1.80 -10.81 22.91
CA TYR A 201 1.05 -9.69 22.36
C TYR A 201 0.52 -8.80 23.49
N ASN A 202 1.36 -7.90 24.00
CA ASN A 202 1.01 -7.03 25.14
C ASN A 202 1.94 -5.82 25.22
N LYS A 203 1.52 -4.84 26.05
CA LYS A 203 2.27 -3.60 26.32
C LYS A 203 3.73 -3.85 26.70
N LYS A 204 4.00 -4.81 27.59
CA LYS A 204 5.37 -5.07 28.07
C LYS A 204 6.29 -5.46 26.92
N CYS A 205 5.84 -6.36 26.04
CA CYS A 205 6.62 -6.75 24.88
C CYS A 205 6.80 -5.56 23.91
N ALA A 206 5.72 -4.85 23.60
CA ALA A 206 5.74 -3.67 22.74
C ALA A 206 6.77 -2.62 23.19
N GLU A 207 6.82 -2.32 24.49
CA GLU A 207 7.79 -1.37 25.05
C GLU A 207 9.25 -1.79 24.83
N THR A 208 9.55 -3.09 24.86
CA THR A 208 10.91 -3.57 24.58
C THR A 208 11.30 -3.31 23.12
N VAL A 209 10.35 -3.45 22.19
CA VAL A 209 10.57 -3.14 20.78
C VAL A 209 10.77 -1.64 20.59
N ILE A 210 9.88 -0.81 21.15
CA ILE A 210 9.97 0.66 21.12
C ILE A 210 11.34 1.13 21.63
N LYS A 211 11.78 0.62 22.79
CA LYS A 211 13.10 0.93 23.38
C LYS A 211 14.25 0.51 22.47
N SER A 212 14.18 -0.67 21.84
CA SER A 212 15.23 -1.14 20.93
C SER A 212 15.38 -0.29 19.66
N LEU A 213 14.32 0.45 19.28
CA LEU A 213 14.33 1.38 18.15
C LEU A 213 14.72 2.80 18.54
N GLY A 214 15.02 3.05 19.82
CA GLY A 214 15.41 4.36 20.33
C GLY A 214 14.26 5.37 20.43
N LEU A 215 13.01 4.90 20.49
CA LEU A 215 11.83 5.75 20.67
C LEU A 215 11.48 5.91 22.16
N ASP A 216 10.91 7.07 22.52
CA ASP A 216 10.51 7.36 23.90
C ASP A 216 9.16 6.72 24.22
N VAL A 217 9.20 5.65 25.02
CA VAL A 217 8.01 4.94 25.51
C VAL A 217 7.03 5.88 26.21
N LYS A 218 7.50 6.89 26.95
CA LYS A 218 6.60 7.82 27.66
C LYS A 218 5.82 8.69 26.68
N LYS A 219 6.42 9.08 25.55
CA LYS A 219 5.70 9.81 24.50
C LYS A 219 4.66 8.94 23.81
N VAL A 220 5.00 7.66 23.54
CA VAL A 220 4.06 6.70 22.96
C VAL A 220 2.89 6.46 23.92
N ASP A 221 3.15 6.19 25.21
CA ASP A 221 2.12 6.01 26.22
C ASP A 221 1.23 7.25 26.38
N LYS A 222 1.83 8.46 26.38
CA LYS A 222 1.07 9.71 26.41
C LYS A 222 0.18 9.87 25.17
N CYS A 223 0.64 9.42 24.01
CA CYS A 223 -0.14 9.44 22.79
C CYS A 223 -1.32 8.46 22.84
N MET A 224 -1.14 7.27 23.42
CA MET A 224 -2.21 6.27 23.54
C MET A 224 -3.32 6.69 24.50
N GLY A 225 -2.97 7.43 25.56
CA GLY A 225 -3.96 7.88 26.55
C GLY A 225 -4.57 6.71 27.35
N ASP A 226 -5.79 6.91 27.83
CA ASP A 226 -6.54 5.88 28.57
C ASP A 226 -7.51 5.15 27.62
N PRO A 227 -7.31 3.85 27.34
CA PRO A 227 -8.20 3.07 26.49
C PRO A 227 -9.59 2.84 27.11
N ASN A 228 -9.77 3.11 28.41
CA ASN A 228 -11.07 2.99 29.07
C ASN A 228 -11.82 4.32 29.15
N ALA A 229 -11.30 5.40 28.58
CA ALA A 229 -11.97 6.69 28.61
C ALA A 229 -13.27 6.66 27.79
N ASP A 230 -14.36 7.19 28.34
CA ASP A 230 -15.64 7.38 27.64
C ASP A 230 -15.61 8.63 26.74
N LEU A 231 -14.58 8.77 25.92
CA LEU A 231 -14.32 9.91 25.04
C LEU A 231 -13.69 9.45 23.73
N ASP A 232 -13.78 10.28 22.69
CA ASP A 232 -13.11 10.01 21.42
C ASP A 232 -11.59 10.09 21.59
N HIS A 233 -10.88 9.11 21.02
CA HIS A 233 -9.44 9.17 20.90
C HIS A 233 -9.08 9.89 19.60
N PRO A 234 -8.30 11.00 19.61
CA PRO A 234 -8.06 11.81 18.42
C PRO A 234 -7.52 11.03 17.22
N LEU A 235 -6.56 10.11 17.43
CA LEU A 235 -6.02 9.28 16.35
C LEU A 235 -7.06 8.32 15.76
N LEU A 236 -7.75 7.54 16.60
CA LEU A 236 -8.73 6.56 16.12
C LEU A 236 -9.95 7.23 15.49
N LYS A 237 -10.32 8.43 15.97
CA LYS A 237 -11.35 9.24 15.31
C LYS A 237 -10.90 9.67 13.90
N MET A 238 -9.65 10.11 13.75
CA MET A 238 -9.08 10.41 12.43
C MET A 238 -9.04 9.18 11.53
N GLU A 239 -8.75 7.99 12.05
CA GLU A 239 -8.81 6.74 11.27
C GLU A 239 -10.22 6.47 10.73
N GLN A 240 -11.27 6.60 11.57
CA GLN A 240 -12.66 6.43 11.12
C GLN A 240 -13.04 7.44 10.04
N ASP A 241 -12.64 8.70 10.20
CA ASP A 241 -12.93 9.76 9.22
C ASP A 241 -12.13 9.54 7.92
N ALA A 242 -10.88 9.08 8.03
CA ALA A 242 -10.03 8.75 6.89
C ALA A 242 -10.53 7.49 6.16
N GLN A 243 -11.23 6.57 6.83
CA GLN A 243 -11.73 5.33 6.24
C GLN A 243 -12.80 5.59 5.16
N ILE A 244 -13.72 6.54 5.39
CA ILE A 244 -14.79 6.90 4.43
C ILE A 244 -14.22 7.49 3.13
N GLY A 245 -13.02 8.08 3.20
CA GLY A 245 -12.35 8.60 2.01
C GLY A 245 -13.00 9.84 1.41
N LYS A 246 -12.35 10.40 0.40
CA LYS A 246 -12.80 11.62 -0.29
C LYS A 246 -12.67 11.46 -1.79
N GLY A 247 -13.61 12.05 -2.53
CA GLY A 247 -13.60 12.05 -4.00
C GLY A 247 -13.67 10.64 -4.59
N SER A 248 -12.82 10.36 -5.57
CA SER A 248 -12.84 9.09 -6.33
C SER A 248 -12.12 7.93 -5.65
N ARG A 249 -11.57 8.10 -4.44
CA ARG A 249 -10.89 7.02 -3.70
C ARG A 249 -11.88 5.97 -3.19
N GLY A 250 -13.05 6.44 -2.74
CA GLY A 250 -14.02 5.63 -2.01
C GLY A 250 -13.55 5.20 -0.62
N ASP A 251 -14.47 4.54 0.08
CA ASP A 251 -14.29 3.97 1.40
C ASP A 251 -13.30 2.81 1.38
N VAL A 252 -12.52 2.67 2.44
CA VAL A 252 -11.71 1.46 2.68
C VAL A 252 -12.52 0.51 3.55
N THR A 253 -12.99 -0.57 2.95
CA THR A 253 -13.83 -1.58 3.63
C THR A 253 -13.15 -2.93 3.77
N ILE A 254 -12.02 -3.15 3.08
CA ILE A 254 -11.32 -4.43 2.97
C ILE A 254 -9.87 -4.24 3.44
N LEU A 255 -9.35 -5.22 4.16
CA LEU A 255 -7.94 -5.26 4.58
C LEU A 255 -7.20 -6.47 4.02
N PRO A 256 -5.89 -6.32 3.76
CA PRO A 256 -5.16 -5.06 3.68
C PRO A 256 -5.52 -4.27 2.40
N THR A 257 -5.47 -2.94 2.46
CA THR A 257 -5.65 -2.06 1.28
C THR A 257 -4.48 -1.08 1.18
N LEU A 258 -3.86 -1.02 0.00
CA LEU A 258 -2.85 0.00 -0.31
C LEU A 258 -3.53 1.13 -1.11
N VAL A 259 -3.18 2.38 -0.83
CA VAL A 259 -3.60 3.54 -1.63
C VAL A 259 -2.35 4.23 -2.15
N VAL A 260 -2.33 4.63 -3.41
CA VAL A 260 -1.26 5.41 -4.04
C VAL A 260 -1.89 6.63 -4.69
N ASN A 261 -1.43 7.83 -4.33
CA ASN A 261 -1.95 9.11 -4.82
C ASN A 261 -3.49 9.19 -4.83
N ASN A 262 -4.10 8.86 -3.68
CA ASN A 262 -5.55 8.84 -3.48
C ASN A 262 -6.33 7.87 -4.41
N ARG A 263 -5.69 6.82 -4.93
CA ARG A 263 -6.33 5.69 -5.61
C ARG A 263 -6.03 4.37 -4.92
N GLN A 264 -7.08 3.58 -4.66
CA GLN A 264 -6.92 2.25 -4.08
C GLN A 264 -6.24 1.31 -5.09
N TYR A 265 -5.14 0.70 -4.66
CA TYR A 265 -4.43 -0.32 -5.41
C TYR A 265 -5.20 -1.64 -5.38
N ARG A 266 -5.44 -2.23 -6.56
CA ARG A 266 -6.22 -3.47 -6.74
C ARG A 266 -5.38 -4.66 -7.19
N GLY A 267 -4.05 -4.56 -7.06
CA GLY A 267 -3.14 -5.66 -7.38
C GLY A 267 -2.76 -6.49 -6.16
N LYS A 268 -1.85 -7.45 -6.37
CA LYS A 268 -1.34 -8.32 -5.31
C LYS A 268 -0.36 -7.55 -4.42
N LEU A 269 -0.46 -7.72 -3.10
CA LEU A 269 0.52 -7.17 -2.16
C LEU A 269 1.81 -7.98 -2.17
N GLU A 270 2.67 -7.65 -3.14
CA GLU A 270 4.03 -8.16 -3.26
C GLU A 270 5.00 -7.00 -3.47
N ARG A 271 6.24 -7.16 -3.00
CA ARG A 271 7.27 -6.11 -3.08
C ARG A 271 7.37 -5.50 -4.49
N LYS A 272 7.48 -6.35 -5.52
CA LYS A 272 7.65 -5.92 -6.92
C LYS A 272 6.39 -5.21 -7.46
N ALA A 273 5.21 -5.78 -7.21
CA ALA A 273 3.96 -5.26 -7.73
C ALA A 273 3.57 -3.91 -7.08
N VAL A 274 3.79 -3.79 -5.77
CA VAL A 274 3.56 -2.53 -5.04
C VAL A 274 4.59 -1.48 -5.41
N LEU A 275 5.87 -1.85 -5.55
CA LEU A 275 6.90 -0.91 -5.98
C LEU A 275 6.61 -0.36 -7.38
N LYS A 276 6.16 -1.20 -8.33
CA LYS A 276 5.71 -0.73 -9.65
C LYS A 276 4.53 0.25 -9.56
N ALA A 277 3.57 -0.01 -8.67
CA ALA A 277 2.44 0.91 -8.48
C ALA A 277 2.88 2.26 -7.91
N ILE A 278 3.85 2.27 -6.99
CA ILE A 278 4.44 3.51 -6.48
C ILE A 278 5.26 4.21 -7.57
N CYS A 279 6.06 3.47 -8.34
CA CYS A 279 6.83 4.04 -9.45
C CYS A 279 5.95 4.69 -10.53
N ALA A 280 4.79 4.09 -10.82
CA ALA A 280 3.77 4.68 -11.70
C ALA A 280 3.18 5.99 -11.14
N GLY A 281 3.29 6.23 -9.84
CA GLY A 281 2.77 7.42 -9.17
C GLY A 281 3.65 8.66 -9.32
N PHE A 282 4.88 8.54 -9.81
CA PHE A 282 5.74 9.70 -10.07
C PHE A 282 5.41 10.33 -11.42
N GLU A 283 5.46 11.66 -11.47
CA GLU A 283 5.48 12.41 -12.73
C GLU A 283 6.63 11.88 -13.61
N GLU A 284 6.39 11.74 -14.92
CA GLU A 284 7.40 11.22 -15.83
C GLU A 284 8.69 12.04 -15.73
N THR A 285 9.83 11.34 -15.74
CA THR A 285 11.19 11.86 -15.59
C THR A 285 11.63 12.21 -14.15
N THR A 286 10.71 12.21 -13.18
CA THR A 286 11.02 12.51 -11.77
C THR A 286 11.31 11.26 -10.93
N GLU A 287 11.24 10.08 -11.55
CA GLU A 287 11.30 8.81 -10.85
C GLU A 287 12.68 8.56 -10.22
N PRO A 288 12.74 8.02 -8.99
CA PRO A 288 14.02 7.64 -8.38
C PRO A 288 14.64 6.42 -9.09
N ASN A 289 15.96 6.27 -9.01
CA ASN A 289 16.71 5.17 -9.64
C ASN A 289 16.17 3.75 -9.31
N VAL A 290 15.51 3.57 -8.15
CA VAL A 290 14.88 2.30 -7.80
C VAL A 290 13.77 1.90 -8.78
N CYS A 291 13.12 2.89 -9.42
CA CYS A 291 12.10 2.72 -10.45
C CYS A 291 12.68 2.48 -11.86
N LEU A 292 13.96 2.79 -12.08
CA LEU A 292 14.67 2.67 -13.37
C LEU A 292 15.61 1.45 -13.37
N SER A 293 15.19 0.38 -12.70
CA SER A 293 15.93 -0.88 -12.69
C SER A 293 15.26 -1.87 -13.63
N ASP A 294 16.04 -2.81 -14.17
CA ASP A 294 15.57 -3.90 -15.05
C ASP A 294 14.41 -4.72 -14.46
N ASP A 295 14.26 -4.70 -13.13
CA ASP A 295 13.16 -5.35 -12.45
C ASP A 295 11.84 -4.56 -12.58
N MET A 296 11.91 -3.23 -12.68
CA MET A 296 10.78 -2.32 -12.68
C MET A 296 10.30 -1.97 -14.08
N GLU A 297 11.22 -1.65 -14.99
CA GLU A 297 10.94 -1.15 -16.33
C GLU A 297 11.83 -1.82 -17.40
N THR A 298 11.78 -1.35 -18.64
CA THR A 298 12.66 -1.82 -19.71
C THR A 298 13.34 -0.62 -20.34
N ASN A 299 14.63 -0.44 -20.04
CA ASN A 299 15.36 0.74 -20.48
C ASN A 299 15.50 0.78 -22.01
N GLU A 300 14.66 1.60 -22.64
CA GLU A 300 14.59 1.74 -24.09
C GLU A 300 15.82 2.46 -24.66
N CYS A 301 16.54 3.24 -23.84
CA CYS A 301 17.76 3.93 -24.26
C CYS A 301 18.93 2.97 -24.56
N LEU A 302 18.90 1.74 -24.03
CA LEU A 302 19.92 0.72 -24.33
C LEU A 302 19.84 0.17 -25.75
N ASN A 303 18.68 0.27 -26.41
CA ASN A 303 18.45 -0.24 -27.76
C ASN A 303 18.33 0.93 -28.75
N ASP A 304 19.29 1.06 -29.67
CA ASP A 304 19.35 2.13 -30.67
C ASP A 304 19.17 3.55 -30.09
N ASN A 305 19.65 3.76 -28.86
CA ASN A 305 19.51 5.03 -28.12
C ASN A 305 18.03 5.47 -27.96
N GLY A 306 17.09 4.52 -27.93
CA GLY A 306 15.65 4.78 -27.94
C GLY A 306 15.16 5.49 -29.21
N GLY A 307 16.00 5.65 -30.25
CA GLY A 307 15.72 6.52 -31.39
C GLY A 307 15.84 8.02 -31.07
N CYS A 308 16.46 8.40 -29.96
CA CYS A 308 16.78 9.79 -29.64
C CYS A 308 18.09 10.23 -30.29
N TRP A 309 18.28 11.55 -30.37
CA TRP A 309 19.51 12.16 -30.85
C TRP A 309 20.71 11.74 -29.99
N GLN A 310 21.85 11.51 -30.66
CA GLN A 310 23.11 11.19 -29.99
C GLN A 310 24.29 11.81 -30.76
N ASP A 311 25.15 12.52 -30.04
CA ASP A 311 26.50 12.82 -30.50
C ASP A 311 27.44 11.70 -30.07
N LYS A 312 27.75 10.81 -31.01
CA LYS A 312 28.66 9.67 -30.79
C LYS A 312 30.10 10.09 -30.51
N SER A 313 30.53 11.27 -30.98
CA SER A 313 31.89 11.76 -30.77
C SER A 313 32.08 12.32 -29.36
N ALA A 314 31.08 13.02 -28.83
CA ALA A 314 31.09 13.55 -27.47
C ALA A 314 30.52 12.57 -26.42
N ASN A 315 29.95 11.44 -26.86
CA ASN A 315 29.18 10.51 -26.04
C ASN A 315 28.04 11.20 -25.27
N VAL A 316 27.31 12.08 -25.96
CA VAL A 316 26.20 12.86 -25.41
C VAL A 316 24.91 12.34 -26.05
N THR A 317 23.89 12.06 -25.24
CA THR A 317 22.61 11.54 -25.70
C THR A 317 21.45 12.37 -25.17
N ALA A 318 20.42 12.52 -26.00
CA ALA A 318 19.13 13.06 -25.60
C ALA A 318 18.19 11.99 -25.02
N CYS A 319 18.57 10.71 -25.04
CA CYS A 319 17.73 9.66 -24.47
C CYS A 319 17.79 9.71 -22.94
N ARG A 320 16.66 9.98 -22.33
CA ARG A 320 16.46 9.90 -20.89
C ARG A 320 15.47 8.78 -20.60
N ASP A 321 15.97 7.80 -19.85
CA ASP A 321 15.19 6.65 -19.40
C ASP A 321 14.16 7.07 -18.34
N THR A 322 13.00 6.41 -18.33
CA THR A 322 11.87 6.71 -17.45
C THR A 322 11.16 5.42 -17.05
N PHE A 323 10.31 5.44 -16.02
CA PHE A 323 9.51 4.25 -15.68
C PHE A 323 8.53 3.85 -16.80
N ARG A 324 8.18 4.80 -17.66
CA ARG A 324 7.21 4.65 -18.74
C ARG A 324 7.84 4.19 -20.06
N GLY A 325 9.17 4.11 -20.13
CA GLY A 325 9.93 3.89 -21.36
C GLY A 325 11.00 4.97 -21.44
N ARG A 326 10.97 5.83 -22.46
CA ARG A 326 11.97 6.90 -22.60
C ARG A 326 11.42 8.20 -23.17
N VAL A 327 12.04 9.30 -22.77
CA VAL A 327 11.84 10.61 -23.39
C VAL A 327 13.11 11.04 -24.13
N CYS A 328 12.93 11.78 -25.23
CA CYS A 328 14.03 12.40 -25.94
C CYS A 328 14.10 13.89 -25.56
N GLU A 329 15.05 14.25 -24.71
CA GLU A 329 15.24 15.62 -24.20
C GLU A 329 16.70 16.05 -24.41
N CYS A 330 16.92 17.20 -25.05
CA CYS A 330 18.27 17.68 -25.30
C CYS A 330 19.03 17.92 -23.97
N PRO A 331 20.20 17.31 -23.79
CA PRO A 331 20.87 17.28 -22.49
C PRO A 331 21.59 18.60 -22.18
N THR A 332 21.86 18.81 -20.90
CA THR A 332 22.92 19.74 -20.48
C THR A 332 24.25 18.99 -20.42
N PHE A 333 25.24 19.42 -21.18
CA PHE A 333 26.58 18.81 -21.15
C PHE A 333 27.66 19.86 -20.98
N ASN A 334 28.54 19.68 -20.00
CA ASN A 334 29.59 20.65 -19.62
C ASN A 334 29.07 22.09 -19.39
N GLY A 335 27.88 22.22 -18.79
CA GLY A 335 27.25 23.52 -18.53
C GLY A 335 26.62 24.19 -19.75
N VAL A 336 26.66 23.56 -20.93
CA VAL A 336 25.98 24.03 -22.14
C VAL A 336 24.66 23.29 -22.28
N GLN A 337 23.56 24.04 -22.31
CA GLN A 337 22.23 23.50 -22.60
C GLN A 337 22.07 23.35 -24.11
N PHE A 338 21.85 22.13 -24.57
CA PHE A 338 21.46 21.88 -25.96
C PHE A 338 19.97 22.17 -26.13
N LYS A 339 19.58 22.66 -27.32
CA LYS A 339 18.17 22.90 -27.68
C LYS A 339 17.83 22.25 -29.01
N GLY A 340 16.60 21.76 -29.11
CA GLY A 340 16.10 21.09 -30.30
C GLY A 340 14.91 20.20 -29.95
N ASP A 341 14.62 19.25 -30.83
CA ASP A 341 13.50 18.31 -30.66
C ASP A 341 13.89 17.08 -29.83
N GLY A 342 15.19 16.85 -29.56
CA GLY A 342 15.68 15.67 -28.85
C GLY A 342 15.74 14.38 -29.69
N TYR A 343 15.07 14.34 -30.84
CA TYR A 343 15.00 13.17 -31.72
C TYR A 343 16.01 13.27 -32.86
N SER A 344 15.92 14.34 -33.63
CA SER A 344 16.71 14.56 -34.83
C SER A 344 17.79 15.63 -34.63
N ASN A 345 17.55 16.56 -33.71
CA ASN A 345 18.44 17.69 -33.52
C ASN A 345 18.55 18.12 -32.05
N CYS A 346 19.80 18.36 -31.62
CA CYS A 346 20.17 19.08 -30.41
C CYS A 346 21.37 19.97 -30.74
N GLU A 347 21.16 21.28 -30.78
CA GLU A 347 22.18 22.28 -31.09
C GLU A 347 22.65 23.00 -29.83
N ARG A 348 23.92 23.38 -29.81
CA ARG A 348 24.48 24.19 -28.73
C ARG A 348 23.92 25.60 -28.83
N ASN A 349 23.33 26.07 -27.75
CA ASN A 349 22.79 27.43 -27.65
C ASN A 349 23.84 28.45 -27.21
#